data_AF-A0A495X964-F1
#
_entry.id   AF-A0A495X964-F1
#
_cell.length_a   1.000
_cell.length_b   1.000
_cell.length_c   1.000
_cell.angle_alpha   90.00
_cell.angle_beta   90.00
_cell.angle_gamma   90.00
#
_symmetry.space_group_name_H-M   'P 1'
#
loop_
_entity.id
_entity.type
_entity.pdbx_description
1 polymer ?
#
loop_
_entity_poly.entity_id
_entity_poly.type
_entity_poly.pdbx_seq_one_letter_code
_entity_poly.pdbx_strand_id
1 'polypeptide(L)'
;MKRADFDAVLAEFEHLIREKGFTGSRGTYRLPGGVQFKFVLDKFGWDPQLGWAFLLEVQDNTRKDKWNNVTGEYRFQIGPHTLEKTIGRKTLINLYADNVMLRSRATGIWFVFDDVERLRAVLGLMLEPALAHIRAWAESVQANTN
;
A
#
# COMPACT_ATOMS: atom_id res chain seq x y z
N MET A 1 7.79 17.52 -3.46
CA MET A 1 7.89 16.72 -2.22
C MET A 1 9.21 15.96 -2.15
N LYS A 2 9.61 15.55 -0.94
CA LYS A 2 10.77 14.72 -0.61
C LYS A 2 10.30 13.46 0.13
N ARG A 3 11.17 12.45 0.22
CA ARG A 3 10.92 11.23 1.00
C ARG A 3 10.52 11.53 2.46
N ALA A 4 11.15 12.54 3.07
CA ALA A 4 10.84 12.95 4.44
C ALA A 4 9.39 13.42 4.62
N ASP A 5 8.80 14.06 3.60
CA ASP A 5 7.38 14.46 3.63
C ASP A 5 6.49 13.22 3.67
N PHE A 6 6.84 12.19 2.88
CA PHE A 6 6.11 10.92 2.90
C PHE A 6 6.19 10.22 4.26
N ASP A 7 7.40 10.11 4.81
CA ASP A 7 7.60 9.44 6.10
C ASP A 7 6.91 10.22 7.24
N ALA A 8 6.85 11.56 7.17
CA ALA A 8 6.14 12.41 8.12
C ALA A 8 4.63 12.19 8.08
N VAL A 9 4.01 12.20 6.89
CA VAL A 9 2.57 11.92 6.76
C VAL A 9 2.27 10.49 7.19
N LEU A 10 3.11 9.51 6.82
CA LEU A 10 2.90 8.13 7.21
C LEU A 10 2.90 7.95 8.74
N ALA A 11 3.72 8.73 9.46
CA ALA A 11 3.74 8.71 10.93
C ALA A 11 2.39 9.11 11.54
N GLU A 12 1.62 9.98 10.88
CA GLU A 12 0.26 10.37 11.31
C GLU A 12 -0.67 9.14 11.36
N PHE A 13 -0.44 8.15 10.50
CA PHE A 13 -1.28 6.95 10.35
C PHE A 13 -0.73 5.71 11.09
N GLU A 14 0.43 5.79 11.75
CA GLU A 14 1.01 4.61 12.42
C GLU A 14 0.09 4.03 13.51
N HIS A 15 -0.73 4.86 14.16
CA HIS A 15 -1.70 4.41 15.15
C HIS A 15 -2.71 3.41 14.55
N LEU A 16 -3.27 3.72 13.38
CA LEU A 16 -4.22 2.86 12.67
C LEU A 16 -3.58 1.51 12.30
N ILE A 17 -2.32 1.54 11.87
CA ILE A 17 -1.57 0.32 11.52
C ILE A 17 -1.41 -0.57 12.75
N ARG A 18 -1.08 0.02 13.90
CA ARG A 18 -0.94 -0.71 15.18
C ARG A 18 -2.25 -1.27 15.68
N GLU A 19 -3.34 -0.52 15.57
CA GLU A 19 -4.69 -0.97 15.94
C GLU A 19 -5.13 -2.22 15.15
N LYS A 20 -4.69 -2.35 13.89
CA LYS A 20 -4.94 -3.56 13.08
C LYS A 20 -4.01 -4.74 13.40
N GLY A 21 -3.14 -4.60 14.41
CA GLY A 21 -2.26 -5.65 14.92
C GLY A 21 -0.91 -5.74 14.21
N PHE A 22 -0.57 -4.77 13.36
CA PHE A 22 0.74 -4.72 12.73
C PHE A 22 1.75 -4.00 13.62
N THR A 23 3.00 -4.47 13.60
CA THR A 23 4.13 -3.82 14.29
C THR A 23 5.17 -3.37 13.27
N GLY A 24 5.94 -2.33 13.58
CA GLY A 24 6.94 -1.78 12.67
C GLY A 24 6.90 -0.26 12.64
N SER A 25 7.64 0.34 11.71
CA SER A 25 7.70 1.79 11.51
C SER A 25 8.29 2.13 10.14
N ARG A 26 8.25 3.41 9.75
CA ARG A 26 8.92 3.93 8.55
C ARG A 26 8.55 3.21 7.25
N GLY A 27 7.29 2.81 7.14
CA GLY A 27 6.79 2.17 5.93
C GLY A 27 7.14 0.70 5.81
N THR A 28 7.59 0.03 6.87
CA THR A 28 7.73 -1.42 6.92
C THR A 28 7.07 -1.98 8.16
N TYR A 29 6.10 -2.87 7.97
CA TYR A 29 5.25 -3.39 9.03
C TYR A 29 5.03 -4.89 8.89
N ARG A 30 4.71 -5.57 9.99
CA ARG A 30 4.56 -7.03 10.05
C ARG A 30 3.43 -7.46 10.97
N LEU A 31 2.75 -8.53 10.60
CA LEU A 31 1.85 -9.28 11.48
C LEU A 31 2.62 -10.33 12.28
N PRO A 32 2.09 -10.71 13.45
CA PRO A 32 2.41 -12.01 14.06
C PRO A 32 2.15 -13.13 13.03
N GLY A 33 3.12 -14.02 12.83
CA GLY A 33 3.04 -15.07 11.80
C GLY A 33 3.86 -14.84 10.53
N GLY A 34 4.62 -13.74 10.45
CA GLY A 34 5.69 -13.57 9.45
C GLY A 34 5.29 -12.87 8.15
N VAL A 35 4.00 -12.52 7.99
CA VAL A 35 3.55 -11.61 6.92
C VAL A 35 4.07 -10.21 7.17
N GLN A 36 4.70 -9.63 6.16
CA GLN A 36 5.22 -8.28 6.13
C GLN A 36 4.56 -7.51 5.00
N PHE A 37 4.32 -6.22 5.19
CA PHE A 37 4.12 -5.31 4.08
C PHE A 37 5.06 -4.11 4.17
N LYS A 38 5.40 -3.54 3.01
CA LYS A 38 6.21 -2.33 2.91
C LYS A 38 5.61 -1.36 1.91
N PHE A 39 5.75 -0.07 2.20
CA PHE A 39 5.50 1.00 1.24
C PHE A 39 6.69 1.09 0.29
N VAL A 40 6.46 0.74 -0.98
CA VAL A 40 7.43 0.97 -2.04
C VAL A 40 7.11 2.33 -2.64
N LEU A 41 8.04 3.27 -2.49
CA LEU A 41 7.97 4.53 -3.24
C LEU A 41 8.67 4.35 -4.56
N ASP A 42 8.03 4.78 -5.63
CA ASP A 42 8.71 4.92 -6.90
C ASP A 42 9.62 6.16 -6.86
N LYS A 43 10.87 5.94 -6.45
CA LYS A 43 11.92 6.96 -6.38
C LYS A 43 12.35 7.44 -7.77
N PHE A 44 12.06 6.69 -8.84
CA PHE A 44 12.50 7.01 -10.19
C PHE A 44 11.47 7.77 -11.01
N GLY A 45 10.33 8.13 -10.42
CA GLY A 45 9.34 8.98 -11.08
C GLY A 45 8.78 8.30 -12.31
N TRP A 46 7.86 7.37 -12.12
CA TRP A 46 6.87 7.10 -13.15
C TRP A 46 6.15 8.41 -13.48
N ASP A 47 6.60 9.01 -14.59
CA ASP A 47 6.19 10.29 -15.15
C ASP A 47 6.55 11.53 -14.29
N PRO A 48 7.54 12.35 -14.69
CA PRO A 48 7.89 13.60 -14.03
C PRO A 48 6.72 14.57 -13.86
N GLN A 49 5.65 14.42 -14.65
CA GLN A 49 4.45 15.24 -14.57
C GLN A 49 3.47 14.78 -13.47
N LEU A 50 3.59 13.55 -12.97
CA LEU A 50 2.69 12.98 -11.97
C LEU A 50 3.20 13.13 -10.53
N GLY A 51 4.48 13.47 -10.35
CA GLY A 51 5.07 13.66 -9.03
C GLY A 51 5.52 12.34 -8.40
N TRP A 52 4.89 11.93 -7.31
CA TRP A 52 5.25 10.75 -6.53
C TRP A 52 4.18 9.65 -6.63
N ALA A 53 4.63 8.41 -6.44
CA ALA A 53 3.78 7.24 -6.49
C ALA A 53 4.21 6.20 -5.45
N PHE A 54 3.24 5.49 -4.89
CA PHE A 54 3.51 4.35 -4.00
C PHE A 54 2.56 3.18 -4.22
N LEU A 55 3.02 2.00 -3.83
CA LEU A 55 2.19 0.80 -3.65
C LEU A 55 2.62 0.08 -2.38
N LEU A 56 1.78 -0.85 -1.90
CA LEU A 56 2.19 -1.76 -0.84
C LEU A 56 2.69 -3.06 -1.46
N GLU A 57 3.88 -3.50 -1.08
CA GLU A 57 4.34 -4.85 -1.37
C GLU A 57 4.16 -5.69 -0.11
N VAL A 58 3.46 -6.81 -0.25
CA VAL A 58 3.08 -7.72 0.84
C VAL A 58 3.72 -9.06 0.57
N GLN A 59 4.31 -9.68 1.59
CA GLN A 59 4.97 -10.98 1.47
C GLN A 59 4.91 -11.79 2.77
N ASP A 60 4.78 -13.10 2.67
CA ASP A 60 4.96 -14.02 3.80
C ASP A 60 6.41 -14.52 3.86
N ASN A 61 7.17 -14.00 4.82
CA ASN A 61 8.58 -14.34 4.98
C ASN A 61 8.83 -15.74 5.54
N THR A 62 7.79 -16.48 5.94
CA THR A 62 7.93 -17.88 6.39
C THR A 62 8.05 -18.86 5.22
N ARG A 63 7.70 -18.42 3.99
CA ARG A 63 7.63 -19.27 2.80
C ARG A 63 8.72 -18.95 1.79
N LYS A 64 9.95 -19.24 2.22
CA LYS A 64 11.12 -19.01 1.37
C LYS A 64 11.54 -20.28 0.66
N ASP A 65 11.92 -20.13 -0.60
CA ASP A 65 12.57 -21.18 -1.34
C ASP A 65 14.00 -21.43 -0.82
N LYS A 66 14.66 -22.42 -1.42
CA LYS A 66 16.07 -22.77 -1.12
C LYS A 66 17.09 -21.66 -1.41
N TRP A 67 16.68 -20.60 -2.10
CA TRP A 67 17.48 -19.41 -2.38
C TRP A 67 17.07 -18.21 -1.50
N ASN A 68 16.29 -18.45 -0.44
CA ASN A 68 15.83 -17.44 0.52
C ASN A 68 14.89 -16.39 -0.10
N ASN A 69 14.25 -16.70 -1.24
CA ASN A 69 13.25 -15.85 -1.88
C ASN A 69 11.84 -16.28 -1.50
N VAL A 70 10.96 -15.31 -1.24
CA VAL A 70 9.53 -15.59 -1.08
C VAL A 70 8.94 -15.93 -2.46
N THR A 71 8.32 -17.10 -2.59
CA THR A 71 7.74 -17.54 -3.87
C THR A 71 6.56 -16.65 -4.27
N GLY A 72 6.25 -16.61 -5.57
CA GLY A 72 5.25 -15.69 -6.13
C GLY A 72 3.86 -15.76 -5.49
N GLU A 73 3.45 -16.95 -5.04
CA GLU A 73 2.15 -17.19 -4.40
C GLU A 73 2.05 -16.55 -3.01
N TYR A 74 3.19 -16.32 -2.36
CA TYR A 74 3.29 -15.75 -1.03
C TYR A 74 3.71 -14.28 -1.06
N ARG A 75 3.56 -13.60 -2.21
CA ARG A 75 3.78 -12.17 -2.35
C ARG A 75 2.78 -11.54 -3.31
N PHE A 76 2.38 -10.31 -3.04
CA PHE A 76 1.52 -9.54 -3.94
C PHE A 76 1.70 -8.04 -3.72
N GLN A 77 1.08 -7.25 -4.60
CA GLN A 77 1.07 -5.80 -4.53
C GLN A 77 -0.35 -5.28 -4.34
N ILE A 78 -0.50 -4.25 -3.51
CA ILE A 78 -1.76 -3.53 -3.33
C ILE A 78 -1.62 -2.16 -3.97
N GLY A 79 -2.42 -1.96 -5.01
CA GLY A 79 -2.61 -0.70 -5.72
C GLY A 79 -4.07 -0.27 -5.73
N PRO A 80 -4.41 0.85 -6.40
CA PRO A 80 -5.79 1.28 -6.56
C PRO A 80 -6.72 0.20 -7.12
N HIS A 81 -6.26 -0.53 -8.15
CA HIS A 81 -7.03 -1.63 -8.77
C HIS A 81 -7.39 -2.74 -7.77
N THR A 82 -6.51 -3.03 -6.80
CA THR A 82 -6.74 -4.06 -5.78
C THR A 82 -7.89 -3.67 -4.85
N LEU A 83 -8.04 -2.37 -4.58
CA LEU A 83 -9.02 -1.82 -3.64
C LEU A 83 -10.24 -1.21 -4.34
N GLU A 84 -10.31 -1.26 -5.67
CA GLU A 84 -11.35 -0.58 -6.46
C GLU A 84 -12.76 -0.98 -6.04
N LYS A 85 -12.98 -2.26 -5.73
CA LYS A 85 -14.28 -2.77 -5.26
C LYS A 85 -14.64 -2.28 -3.86
N THR A 86 -13.65 -2.11 -2.99
CA THR A 86 -13.87 -1.74 -1.58
C THR A 86 -13.99 -0.23 -1.40
N ILE A 87 -13.10 0.54 -2.03
CA ILE A 87 -13.07 2.01 -1.96
C ILE A 87 -14.10 2.63 -2.91
N GLY A 88 -14.38 1.95 -4.03
CA GLY A 88 -15.22 2.44 -5.10
C GLY A 88 -14.43 3.27 -6.10
N ARG A 89 -14.56 2.91 -7.38
CA ARG A 89 -13.92 3.60 -8.51
C ARG A 89 -14.18 5.12 -8.52
N LYS A 90 -15.43 5.53 -8.25
CA LYS A 90 -15.80 6.96 -8.23
C LYS A 90 -15.05 7.74 -7.14
N THR A 91 -14.88 7.14 -5.96
CA THR A 91 -14.15 7.76 -4.85
C THR A 91 -12.69 7.99 -5.20
N LEU A 92 -12.02 6.97 -5.77
CA LEU A 92 -10.64 7.10 -6.24
C LEU A 92 -10.50 8.16 -7.33
N ILE A 93 -11.44 8.21 -8.27
CA ILE A 93 -11.45 9.22 -9.34
C ILE A 93 -11.66 10.64 -8.77
N ASN A 94 -12.57 10.79 -7.81
CA ASN A 94 -12.89 12.09 -7.22
C ASN A 94 -11.74 12.68 -6.40
N LEU A 95 -10.88 11.83 -5.83
CA LEU A 95 -9.66 12.27 -5.14
C LEU A 95 -8.70 13.05 -6.05
N TYR A 96 -8.80 12.86 -7.37
CA TYR A 96 -8.00 13.53 -8.39
C TYR A 96 -8.84 14.44 -9.30
N ALA A 97 -10.04 14.87 -8.88
CA ALA A 97 -10.98 15.59 -9.75
C ALA A 97 -10.38 16.88 -10.33
N ASP A 98 -9.48 17.52 -9.60
CA ASP A 98 -8.78 18.76 -9.94
C ASP A 98 -7.51 18.55 -10.80
N ASN A 99 -7.03 17.31 -10.95
CA ASN A 99 -5.85 16.98 -11.75
C ASN A 99 -6.13 15.83 -12.74
N VAL A 100 -6.39 16.20 -14.00
CA VAL A 100 -6.74 15.26 -15.08
C VAL A 100 -5.67 14.18 -15.29
N MET A 101 -4.39 14.52 -15.15
CA MET A 101 -3.29 13.59 -15.34
C MET A 101 -3.29 12.51 -14.25
N LEU A 102 -3.41 12.88 -12.97
CA LEU A 102 -3.52 11.93 -11.87
C LEU A 102 -4.81 11.12 -11.92
N ARG A 103 -5.92 11.76 -12.31
CA ARG A 103 -7.21 11.09 -12.49
C ARG A 103 -7.14 9.94 -13.48
N SER A 104 -6.37 10.08 -14.57
CA SER A 104 -6.15 9.01 -15.55
C SER A 104 -5.47 7.78 -14.96
N ARG A 105 -4.81 7.91 -13.80
CA ARG A 105 -4.08 6.84 -13.11
C ARG A 105 -4.83 6.26 -11.92
N ALA A 106 -6.05 6.73 -11.63
CA ALA A 106 -6.85 6.30 -10.48
C ALA A 106 -7.16 4.79 -10.46
N THR A 107 -7.03 4.09 -11.60
CA THR A 107 -7.23 2.63 -11.73
C THR A 107 -5.93 1.87 -11.99
N GLY A 108 -4.78 2.52 -11.78
CA GLY A 108 -3.46 1.92 -12.02
C GLY A 108 -2.99 0.97 -10.92
N ILE A 109 -1.72 0.60 -11.01
CA ILE A 109 -1.01 -0.19 -9.99
C ILE A 109 -0.53 0.70 -8.83
N TRP A 110 -0.33 2.00 -9.09
CA TRP A 110 0.24 2.94 -8.13
C TRP A 110 -0.78 3.92 -7.59
N PHE A 111 -0.72 4.20 -6.30
CA PHE A 111 -1.35 5.37 -5.71
C PHE A 111 -0.47 6.59 -5.98
N VAL A 112 -1.02 7.59 -6.67
CA VAL A 112 -0.28 8.76 -7.13
C VAL A 112 -0.60 9.98 -6.28
N PHE A 113 0.37 10.87 -6.09
CA PHE A 113 0.22 12.09 -5.32
C PHE A 113 1.31 13.09 -5.69
N ASP A 114 0.97 14.37 -5.71
CA ASP A 114 1.83 15.49 -6.07
C ASP A 114 2.10 16.43 -4.88
N ASP A 115 1.24 16.41 -3.87
CA ASP A 115 1.39 17.17 -2.63
C ASP A 115 1.08 16.36 -1.35
N VAL A 116 1.33 16.99 -0.20
CA VAL A 116 1.18 16.42 1.15
C VAL A 116 -0.29 16.15 1.49
N GLU A 117 -1.20 17.03 1.09
CA GLU A 117 -2.63 16.90 1.39
C GLU A 117 -3.23 15.74 0.60
N ARG A 118 -2.86 15.60 -0.66
CA ARG A 118 -3.24 14.47 -1.51
C ARG A 118 -2.65 13.17 -0.97
N LEU A 119 -1.39 13.15 -0.54
CA LEU A 119 -0.82 11.97 0.13
C LEU A 119 -1.64 11.57 1.36
N ARG A 120 -1.99 12.53 2.22
CA ARG A 120 -2.81 12.28 3.41
C ARG A 120 -4.19 11.75 3.03
N ALA A 121 -4.84 12.34 2.04
CA ALA A 121 -6.14 11.89 1.53
C ALA A 121 -6.08 10.47 0.96
N VAL A 122 -5.04 10.16 0.18
CA VAL A 122 -4.81 8.82 -0.38
C VAL A 122 -4.64 7.81 0.76
N LEU A 123 -3.77 8.07 1.73
CA LEU A 123 -3.54 7.19 2.87
C LEU A 123 -4.80 7.01 3.71
N GLY A 124 -5.52 8.09 4.02
CA GLY A 124 -6.78 8.03 4.75
C GLY A 124 -7.86 7.21 4.06
N LEU A 125 -7.84 7.16 2.72
CA LEU A 125 -8.79 6.38 1.94
C LEU A 125 -8.40 4.89 1.83
N MET A 126 -7.11 4.62 1.61
CA MET A 126 -6.64 3.27 1.21
C MET A 126 -6.17 2.40 2.37
N LEU A 127 -5.71 2.99 3.47
CA LEU A 127 -4.91 2.26 4.44
C LEU A 127 -5.71 1.20 5.18
N GLU A 128 -6.88 1.56 5.71
CA GLU A 128 -7.73 0.59 6.41
C GLU A 128 -8.22 -0.56 5.48
N PRO A 129 -8.76 -0.28 4.28
CA PRO A 129 -9.07 -1.34 3.32
C PRO A 129 -7.88 -2.23 2.96
N ALA A 130 -6.69 -1.66 2.79
CA ALA A 130 -5.49 -2.40 2.49
C ALA A 130 -5.08 -3.33 3.64
N LEU A 131 -5.08 -2.84 4.89
CA LEU A 131 -4.75 -3.64 6.07
C LEU A 131 -5.74 -4.80 6.26
N ALA A 132 -7.03 -4.56 6.04
CA ALA A 132 -8.06 -5.61 6.07
C ALA A 132 -7.81 -6.67 5.00
N HIS A 133 -7.46 -6.25 3.78
CA HIS A 133 -7.14 -7.15 2.68
C HIS A 133 -5.90 -8.01 2.96
N ILE A 134 -4.82 -7.41 3.49
CA ILE A 134 -3.60 -8.13 3.90
C ILE A 134 -3.93 -9.20 4.94
N ARG A 135 -4.77 -8.86 5.91
CA ARG A 135 -5.14 -9.78 6.99
C ARG A 135 -5.96 -10.96 6.47
N ALA A 136 -6.98 -10.70 5.66
CA ALA A 136 -7.78 -11.76 5.05
C ALA A 136 -6.92 -12.71 4.20
N TRP A 137 -5.97 -12.17 3.45
CA TRP A 137 -5.01 -12.97 2.70
C TRP A 137 -4.09 -13.80 3.63
N ALA A 138 -3.54 -13.19 4.68
CA ALA A 138 -2.69 -13.89 5.65
C ALA A 138 -3.43 -15.06 6.30
N GLU A 139 -4.68 -14.86 6.71
CA GLU A 139 -5.55 -15.90 7.27
C GLU A 139 -5.80 -17.03 6.25
N SER A 140 -6.04 -16.71 4.97
CA SER A 140 -6.21 -17.73 3.92
C SER A 140 -4.96 -18.56 3.66
N VAL A 141 -3.77 -17.94 3.69
CA VAL A 141 -2.50 -18.62 3.46
C VAL A 141 -2.18 -19.57 4.61
N GLN A 142 -2.43 -19.13 5.85
CA GLN A 142 -2.24 -19.96 7.04
C GLN A 142 -3.21 -21.14 7.09
N ALA A 143 -4.49 -20.92 6.74
CA ALA A 143 -5.49 -21.99 6.70
C ALA A 143 -5.15 -23.10 5.71
N ASN A 144 -4.53 -22.77 4.56
CA ASN A 144 -4.13 -23.75 3.54
C ASN A 144 -2.88 -24.58 3.91
N THR A 145 -2.31 -24.36 5.10
CA THR A 145 -1.11 -25.09 5.56
C THR A 145 -1.41 -26.11 6.66
N ASN A 146 -2.53 -25.95 7.36
CA ASN A 146 -3.01 -26.91 8.35
C ASN A 146 -3.88 -27.97 7.69
#